data_AF-A0A1L7JML3-F1
#
_entry.id   AF-A0A1L7JML3-F1
#
_cell.length_a   1.000
_cell.length_b   1.000
_cell.length_c   1.000
_cell.angle_alpha   90.00
_cell.angle_beta   90.00
_cell.angle_gamma   90.00
#
_symmetry.space_group_name_H-M   'P 1'
#
loop_
_entity.id
_entity.type
_entity.pdbx_description
1 polymer ?
#
loop_
_entity_poly.entity_id
_entity_poly.type
_entity_poly.pdbx_seq_one_letter_code
_entity_poly.pdbx_strand_id
1 'polypeptide(L)'
;MNSLEGKSNGTGIRYNIETNIFSWNGLEIPVKLDINNKYETDALRDKICFCRIKRKFVRGKYKYILQLVLEGIPPIKINKQGEVKNDIGLGVCGIDIGTKTVAYTSDYDCKLLELAPRVQNIENEKRKILRYMDRSKRATNSNNFNEDGTVKRGIKLEWNYSNKYIKAKNKLKDLYRKQADIREQDHNIMINKILKIVIRFMLKI
;
A
#
# COMPACT_ATOMS: atom_id res chain seq x y z
N MET A 1 2.58 -10.41 9.45
CA MET A 1 3.52 -10.43 8.29
C MET A 1 2.75 -10.15 6.99
N ASN A 2 3.09 -9.10 6.25
CA ASN A 2 2.42 -8.70 4.99
C ASN A 2 3.32 -8.83 3.76
N SER A 3 4.59 -9.14 3.94
CA SER A 3 5.53 -9.44 2.88
C SER A 3 6.52 -10.51 3.32
N LEU A 4 7.05 -11.25 2.36
CA LEU A 4 8.16 -12.17 2.52
C LEU A 4 9.14 -11.93 1.37
N GLU A 5 10.42 -11.80 1.68
CA GLU A 5 11.47 -11.51 0.69
C GLU A 5 12.55 -12.57 0.71
N GLY A 6 13.12 -12.83 -0.48
CA GLY A 6 14.31 -13.65 -0.63
C GLY A 6 15.57 -12.84 -0.36
N LYS A 7 16.66 -13.54 -0.05
CA LYS A 7 18.00 -12.94 0.07
C LYS A 7 18.55 -12.51 -1.30
N SER A 8 18.27 -13.29 -2.33
CA SER A 8 18.66 -13.04 -3.71
C SER A 8 17.69 -13.74 -4.67
N ASN A 9 17.76 -13.43 -5.97
CA ASN A 9 17.00 -14.17 -7.00
C ASN A 9 17.54 -15.60 -7.25
N GLY A 10 18.64 -16.00 -6.61
CA GLY A 10 19.21 -17.35 -6.72
C GLY A 10 18.68 -18.34 -5.68
N THR A 11 18.09 -17.85 -4.58
CA THR A 11 17.72 -18.68 -3.42
C THR A 11 16.30 -18.41 -2.94
N GLY A 12 15.53 -19.47 -2.69
CA GLY A 12 14.18 -19.35 -2.11
C GLY A 12 13.16 -18.81 -3.11
N ILE A 13 12.82 -17.52 -2.98
CA ILE A 13 11.83 -16.82 -3.82
C ILE A 13 12.52 -16.35 -5.09
N ARG A 14 12.22 -16.98 -6.23
CA ARG A 14 12.92 -16.74 -7.50
C ARG A 14 11.94 -16.41 -8.62
N TYR A 15 12.40 -15.63 -9.58
CA TYR A 15 11.69 -15.35 -10.82
C TYR A 15 12.63 -15.54 -11.99
N ASN A 16 12.20 -16.34 -12.96
CA ASN A 16 12.87 -16.54 -14.24
C ASN A 16 12.13 -15.72 -15.30
N ILE A 17 12.85 -14.76 -15.89
CA ILE A 17 12.31 -13.86 -16.91
C ILE A 17 12.08 -14.55 -18.27
N GLU A 18 12.94 -15.50 -18.64
CA GLU A 18 12.88 -16.21 -19.91
C GLU A 18 11.67 -17.14 -19.97
N THR A 19 11.42 -17.87 -18.88
CA THR A 19 10.25 -18.76 -18.77
C THR A 19 9.01 -18.04 -18.24
N ASN A 20 9.15 -16.82 -17.71
CA ASN A 20 8.10 -16.05 -17.04
C ASN A 20 7.45 -16.81 -15.86
N ILE A 21 8.27 -17.56 -15.12
CA ILE A 21 7.85 -18.41 -13.99
C ILE A 21 8.41 -17.87 -12.68
N PHE A 22 7.51 -17.76 -11.69
CA PHE A 22 7.85 -17.62 -10.29
C PHE A 22 8.04 -19.00 -9.66
N SER A 23 9.13 -19.22 -8.93
CA SER A 23 9.43 -20.48 -8.25
C SER A 23 9.75 -20.27 -6.77
N TRP A 24 9.12 -21.03 -5.88
CA TRP A 24 9.43 -21.04 -4.45
C TRP A 24 9.01 -22.36 -3.79
N ASN A 25 9.96 -23.09 -3.17
CA ASN A 25 9.68 -24.35 -2.47
C ASN A 25 8.88 -25.38 -3.31
N GLY A 26 9.23 -25.54 -4.59
CA GLY A 26 8.54 -26.44 -5.52
C GLY A 26 7.22 -25.91 -6.09
N LEU A 27 6.73 -24.76 -5.61
CA LEU A 27 5.61 -24.06 -6.22
C LEU A 27 6.12 -23.28 -7.44
N GLU A 28 5.51 -23.55 -8.60
CA GLU A 28 5.77 -22.82 -9.84
C GLU A 28 4.48 -22.16 -10.34
N ILE A 29 4.54 -20.85 -10.58
CA ILE A 29 3.37 -20.07 -11.01
C ILE A 29 3.78 -19.16 -12.17
N PRO A 30 3.07 -19.18 -13.30
CA PRO A 30 3.29 -18.21 -14.37
C PRO A 30 2.90 -16.81 -13.90
N VAL A 31 3.78 -15.83 -14.15
CA VAL A 31 3.56 -14.44 -13.75
C VAL A 31 2.82 -13.69 -14.86
N LYS A 32 1.90 -12.81 -14.46
CA LYS A 32 1.24 -11.91 -15.41
C LYS A 32 2.16 -10.72 -15.70
N LEU A 33 2.81 -10.73 -16.85
CA LEU A 33 3.63 -9.65 -17.39
C LEU A 33 2.84 -8.81 -18.41
N ASP A 34 3.05 -7.50 -18.46
CA ASP A 34 2.53 -6.65 -19.54
C ASP A 34 3.66 -6.28 -20.52
N ILE A 35 3.86 -7.11 -21.55
CA ILE A 35 4.93 -6.92 -22.56
C ILE A 35 4.80 -5.62 -23.35
N ASN A 36 3.60 -5.02 -23.39
CA ASN A 36 3.36 -3.77 -24.12
C ASN A 36 3.79 -2.54 -23.31
N ASN A 37 4.10 -2.71 -22.02
CA ASN A 37 4.57 -1.62 -21.18
C ASN A 37 6.08 -1.45 -21.32
N LYS A 38 6.50 -0.54 -22.21
CA LYS A 38 7.91 -0.22 -22.46
C LYS A 38 8.72 0.04 -21.18
N TYR A 39 8.16 0.74 -20.20
CA TYR A 39 8.85 1.00 -18.93
C TYR A 39 9.14 -0.30 -18.17
N GLU A 40 8.20 -1.24 -18.12
CA GLU A 40 8.41 -2.53 -17.46
C GLU A 40 9.45 -3.36 -18.23
N THR A 41 9.33 -3.41 -19.56
CA THR A 41 10.28 -4.13 -20.42
C THR A 41 11.70 -3.58 -20.31
N ASP A 42 11.86 -2.25 -20.28
CA ASP A 42 13.17 -1.62 -20.12
C ASP A 42 13.74 -1.86 -18.72
N ALA A 43 12.92 -1.77 -17.67
CA ALA A 43 13.35 -2.05 -16.30
C ALA A 43 13.82 -3.50 -16.13
N LEU A 44 13.09 -4.45 -16.72
CA LEU A 44 13.38 -5.88 -16.61
C LEU A 44 14.69 -6.34 -17.29
N ARG A 45 15.37 -5.45 -18.01
CA ARG A 45 16.73 -5.70 -18.51
C ARG A 45 17.76 -5.66 -17.40
N ASP A 46 17.46 -4.94 -16.32
CA ASP A 46 18.33 -4.87 -15.16
C ASP A 46 18.30 -6.17 -14.35
N LYS A 47 19.43 -6.46 -13.71
CA LYS A 47 19.58 -7.65 -12.89
C LYS A 47 18.60 -7.63 -11.71
N ILE A 48 17.91 -8.75 -11.51
CA ILE A 48 17.05 -8.95 -10.33
C ILE A 48 17.93 -9.20 -9.11
N CYS A 49 17.95 -8.26 -8.17
CA CYS A 49 18.63 -8.43 -6.89
C CYS A 49 17.93 -9.54 -6.08
N PHE A 50 16.63 -9.35 -5.83
CA PHE A 50 15.80 -10.30 -5.09
C PHE A 50 14.31 -10.13 -5.42
N CYS A 51 13.54 -11.17 -5.08
CA CYS A 51 12.09 -11.16 -5.20
C CYS A 51 11.42 -11.03 -3.82
N ARG A 52 10.29 -10.33 -3.77
CA ARG A 52 9.44 -10.18 -2.58
C ARG A 52 8.00 -10.50 -2.93
N ILE A 53 7.35 -11.37 -2.15
CA ILE A 53 5.92 -11.61 -2.23
C ILE A 53 5.23 -10.64 -1.27
N LYS A 54 4.41 -9.73 -1.80
CA LYS A 54 3.53 -8.84 -1.04
C LYS A 54 2.13 -9.42 -0.97
N ARG A 55 1.56 -9.49 0.24
CA ARG A 55 0.19 -9.93 0.49
C ARG A 55 -0.70 -8.72 0.76
N LYS A 56 -1.67 -8.47 -0.12
CA LYS A 56 -2.68 -7.40 0.03
C LYS A 56 -4.08 -8.00 0.20
N PHE A 57 -4.89 -7.46 1.11
CA PHE A 57 -6.27 -7.91 1.31
C PHE A 57 -7.23 -7.03 0.51
N VAL A 58 -7.83 -7.56 -0.55
CA VAL A 58 -8.66 -6.80 -1.48
C VAL A 58 -10.00 -7.50 -1.65
N ARG A 59 -11.11 -6.77 -1.40
CA ARG A 59 -12.48 -7.26 -1.64
C ARG A 59 -12.76 -8.65 -1.01
N GLY A 60 -12.33 -8.85 0.23
CA GLY A 60 -12.61 -10.08 0.97
C GLY A 60 -11.63 -11.24 0.75
N LYS A 61 -10.63 -11.08 -0.13
CA LYS A 61 -9.64 -12.13 -0.44
C LYS A 61 -8.21 -11.57 -0.33
N TYR A 62 -7.26 -12.44 -0.01
CA TYR A 62 -5.84 -12.10 -0.13
C TYR A 62 -5.41 -12.22 -1.59
N LYS A 63 -4.73 -11.20 -2.07
CA LYS A 63 -4.02 -11.18 -3.36
C LYS A 63 -2.52 -11.14 -3.07
N TYR A 64 -1.78 -11.93 -3.81
CA TYR A 64 -0.33 -12.00 -3.74
C TYR A 64 0.24 -11.28 -4.96
N ILE A 65 1.24 -10.45 -4.73
CA ILE A 65 1.93 -9.67 -5.75
C ILE A 65 3.40 -10.03 -5.65
N LEU A 66 3.95 -10.56 -6.74
CA LEU A 66 5.40 -10.68 -6.88
C LEU A 66 5.98 -9.30 -7.18
N GLN A 67 6.84 -8.82 -6.29
CA GLN A 67 7.59 -7.60 -6.46
C GLN A 67 9.05 -7.97 -6.76
N LEU A 68 9.55 -7.51 -7.90
CA LEU A 68 10.95 -7.62 -8.27
C LEU A 68 11.69 -6.39 -7.76
N VAL A 69 12.88 -6.60 -7.21
CA VAL A 69 13.83 -5.52 -6.88
C VAL A 69 14.99 -5.65 -7.83
N LEU A 70 15.22 -4.60 -8.61
CA LEU A 70 16.17 -4.57 -9.72
C LEU A 70 17.35 -3.66 -9.35
N GLU A 71 18.52 -4.00 -9.87
CA GLU A 71 19.74 -3.20 -9.77
C GLU A 71 19.68 -2.01 -10.74
N GLY A 72 20.52 -1.00 -10.54
CA GLY A 72 20.70 0.07 -11.53
C GLY A 72 19.79 1.30 -11.35
N ILE A 73 19.68 2.08 -12.42
CA ILE A 73 18.93 3.34 -12.47
C ILE A 73 17.58 3.06 -13.13
N PRO A 74 16.45 3.41 -12.50
CA PRO A 74 15.14 3.13 -13.08
C PRO A 74 14.99 3.82 -14.45
N PRO A 75 14.33 3.15 -15.43
CA PRO A 75 14.17 3.72 -16.75
C PRO A 75 13.33 5.00 -16.70
N ILE A 76 13.56 5.89 -17.66
CA ILE A 76 12.81 7.14 -17.78
C ILE A 76 11.38 6.81 -18.22
N LYS A 77 10.40 7.31 -17.48
CA LYS A 77 8.98 7.10 -17.81
C LYS A 77 8.54 8.12 -18.86
N ILE A 78 8.03 7.65 -19.99
CA ILE A 78 7.54 8.50 -21.09
C ILE A 78 6.02 8.33 -21.22
N ASN A 79 5.30 9.41 -21.50
CA ASN A 79 3.84 9.36 -21.75
C ASN A 79 3.54 8.96 -23.21
N LYS A 80 2.25 8.86 -23.57
CA LYS A 80 1.84 8.48 -24.94
C LYS A 80 2.22 9.53 -26.00
N GLN A 81 2.47 10.76 -25.56
CA GLN A 81 2.84 11.90 -26.39
C GLN A 81 4.37 12.02 -26.57
N GLY A 82 5.16 11.14 -25.94
CA GLY A 82 6.62 11.18 -26.02
C GLY A 82 7.29 12.07 -24.97
N GLU A 83 6.54 12.64 -24.02
CA GLU A 83 7.06 13.53 -22.99
C GLU A 83 7.51 12.76 -21.75
N VAL A 84 8.59 13.22 -21.11
CA VAL A 84 9.09 12.64 -19.87
C VAL A 84 8.15 12.92 -18.70
N LYS A 85 7.72 11.86 -18.04
CA LYS A 85 6.81 11.86 -16.90
C LYS A 85 7.65 11.72 -15.63
N ASN A 86 8.03 12.87 -15.06
CA ASN A 86 8.78 13.07 -13.81
C ASN A 86 10.28 13.38 -13.97
N ASP A 87 10.60 14.41 -14.77
CA ASP A 87 11.93 15.03 -14.69
C ASP A 87 12.22 15.54 -13.27
N ILE A 88 13.50 15.58 -12.93
CA ILE A 88 14.02 16.05 -11.65
C ILE A 88 14.64 17.43 -11.89
N GLY A 89 14.18 18.44 -11.14
CA GLY A 89 14.75 19.78 -11.17
C GLY A 89 16.06 19.85 -10.39
N LEU A 90 16.80 20.95 -10.47
CA LEU A 90 18.13 21.09 -9.84
C LEU A 90 18.13 21.90 -8.53
N GLY A 91 16.98 22.41 -8.09
CA GLY A 91 16.88 23.26 -6.92
C GLY A 91 17.04 22.53 -5.59
N VAL A 92 17.07 23.31 -4.51
CA VAL A 92 16.94 22.85 -3.13
C VAL A 92 15.61 23.32 -2.58
N CYS A 93 14.91 22.51 -1.78
CA CYS A 93 13.80 23.02 -0.97
C CYS A 93 13.89 22.61 0.50
N GLY A 94 13.46 23.54 1.36
CA GLY A 94 13.09 23.26 2.73
C GLY A 94 11.70 22.63 2.78
N ILE A 95 11.53 21.57 3.56
CA ILE A 95 10.24 20.93 3.81
C ILE A 95 9.95 20.90 5.32
N ASP A 96 8.74 21.30 5.68
CA ASP A 96 8.16 21.14 7.01
C ASP A 96 6.86 20.34 6.92
N ILE A 97 6.81 19.20 7.61
CA ILE A 97 5.72 18.22 7.53
C ILE A 97 4.89 18.30 8.80
N GLY A 98 3.69 18.86 8.69
CA GLY A 98 2.68 18.82 9.73
C GLY A 98 1.80 17.56 9.65
N THR A 99 0.84 17.44 10.57
CA THR A 99 -0.07 16.28 10.63
C THR A 99 -1.08 16.22 9.47
N LYS A 100 -1.38 17.36 8.85
CA LYS A 100 -2.39 17.50 7.78
C LYS A 100 -1.83 18.16 6.52
N THR A 101 -0.76 18.92 6.67
CA THR A 101 -0.23 19.78 5.62
C THR A 101 1.28 19.65 5.53
N VAL A 102 1.83 19.91 4.36
CA VAL A 102 3.27 20.06 4.12
C VAL A 102 3.50 21.47 3.61
N ALA A 103 4.37 22.21 4.30
CA ALA A 103 4.94 23.43 3.77
C ALA A 103 6.23 23.08 3.02
N TYR A 104 6.43 23.67 1.84
CA TYR A 104 7.73 23.65 1.19
C TYR A 104 8.11 25.05 0.73
N THR A 105 9.41 25.34 0.77
CA THR A 105 9.99 26.60 0.30
C THR A 105 11.24 26.32 -0.53
N SER A 106 11.36 26.99 -1.67
CA SER A 106 12.55 27.03 -2.52
C SER A 106 12.87 28.48 -2.88
N ASP A 107 13.93 28.69 -3.65
CA ASP A 107 14.35 30.02 -4.12
C ASP A 107 13.27 30.76 -4.93
N TYR A 108 12.30 30.04 -5.50
CA TYR A 108 11.28 30.59 -6.40
C TYR A 108 9.84 30.39 -5.94
N ASP A 109 9.59 29.56 -4.93
CA ASP A 109 8.22 29.16 -4.56
C ASP A 109 8.10 28.84 -3.07
N CYS A 110 6.94 29.14 -2.49
CA CYS A 110 6.59 28.79 -1.12
C CYS A 110 5.12 28.41 -1.06
N LYS A 111 4.82 27.17 -0.67
CA LYS A 111 3.44 26.66 -0.64
C LYS A 111 3.15 25.84 0.61
N LEU A 112 1.91 25.91 1.05
CA LEU A 112 1.31 25.01 2.03
C LEU A 112 0.31 24.10 1.33
N LEU A 113 0.59 22.80 1.30
CA LEU A 113 -0.22 21.79 0.62
C LEU A 113 -0.88 20.86 1.64
N GLU A 114 -2.09 20.41 1.37
CA GLU A 114 -2.69 19.29 2.13
C GLU A 114 -1.98 17.98 1.75
N LEU A 115 -1.67 17.15 2.75
CA LEU A 115 -0.94 15.89 2.56
C LEU A 115 -1.71 14.91 1.66
N ALA A 116 -3.01 14.74 1.92
CA ALA A 116 -3.80 13.71 1.28
C ALA A 116 -5.21 14.20 0.90
N PRO A 117 -5.31 15.17 -0.03
CA PRO A 117 -6.56 15.86 -0.35
C PRO A 117 -7.62 14.96 -1.01
N ARG A 118 -7.25 13.79 -1.56
CA ARG A 118 -8.21 12.86 -2.17
C ARG A 118 -8.76 11.83 -1.17
N VAL A 119 -8.32 11.87 0.09
CA VAL A 119 -8.81 11.01 1.17
C VAL A 119 -10.25 11.39 1.52
N GLN A 120 -11.19 10.54 1.15
CA GLN A 120 -12.60 10.76 1.47
C GLN A 120 -12.89 10.49 2.95
N ASN A 121 -13.81 11.25 3.55
CA ASN A 121 -14.28 10.96 4.90
C ASN A 121 -15.13 9.67 4.92
N ILE A 122 -14.68 8.67 5.66
CA ILE A 122 -15.33 7.35 5.81
C ILE A 122 -15.96 7.12 7.19
N GLU A 123 -15.93 8.10 8.09
CA GLU A 123 -16.30 7.88 9.50
C GLU A 123 -17.76 7.46 9.67
N ASN A 124 -18.67 7.98 8.85
CA ASN A 124 -20.08 7.56 8.86
C ASN A 124 -20.26 6.09 8.46
N GLU A 125 -19.57 5.63 7.41
CA GLU A 125 -19.64 4.23 6.98
C GLU A 125 -18.97 3.29 7.99
N LYS A 126 -17.78 3.67 8.47
CA LYS A 126 -17.05 2.97 9.53
C LYS A 126 -17.90 2.81 10.79
N ARG A 127 -18.56 3.87 11.25
CA ARG A 127 -19.45 3.85 12.43
C ARG A 127 -20.59 2.86 12.25
N LYS A 128 -21.25 2.86 11.09
CA LYS A 128 -22.34 1.91 10.78
C LYS A 128 -21.85 0.46 10.83
N ILE A 129 -20.70 0.17 10.22
CA ILE A 129 -20.12 -1.18 10.20
C ILE A 129 -19.71 -1.63 11.61
N LEU A 130 -19.03 -0.78 12.38
CA LEU A 130 -18.60 -1.10 13.74
C LEU A 130 -19.78 -1.40 14.67
N ARG A 131 -20.85 -0.59 14.61
CA ARG A 131 -22.08 -0.84 15.38
C ARG A 131 -22.76 -2.16 14.99
N TYR A 132 -22.79 -2.46 13.69
CA TYR A 132 -23.32 -3.75 13.21
C TYR A 132 -22.49 -4.94 13.74
N MET A 133 -21.16 -4.82 13.67
CA MET A 133 -20.24 -5.85 14.17
C MET A 133 -20.43 -6.07 15.67
N ASP A 134 -20.53 -5.01 16.46
CA ASP A 134 -20.76 -5.10 17.91
C ASP A 134 -22.07 -5.82 18.24
N ARG A 135 -23.19 -5.43 17.62
CA ARG A 135 -24.48 -6.11 17.79
C ARG A 135 -24.43 -7.58 17.41
N SER A 136 -23.83 -7.90 16.25
CA SER A 136 -23.73 -9.30 15.81
C SER A 136 -22.85 -10.12 16.74
N LYS A 137 -21.76 -9.54 17.26
CA LYS A 137 -20.86 -10.21 18.20
C LYS A 137 -21.56 -10.50 19.53
N ARG A 138 -22.36 -9.56 20.04
CA ARG A 138 -23.17 -9.73 21.26
C ARG A 138 -24.23 -10.81 21.07
N ALA A 139 -24.97 -10.78 19.96
CA ALA A 139 -26.01 -11.76 19.68
C ALA A 139 -25.48 -13.19 19.58
N THR A 140 -24.30 -13.39 18.98
CA THR A 140 -23.70 -14.74 18.84
C THR A 140 -22.89 -15.20 20.04
N ASN A 141 -22.69 -14.33 21.05
CA ASN A 141 -21.87 -14.62 22.22
C ASN A 141 -22.50 -14.03 23.49
N SER A 142 -23.82 -14.14 23.65
CA SER A 142 -24.54 -13.55 24.80
C SER A 142 -23.92 -13.95 26.14
N ASN A 143 -23.50 -15.21 26.27
CA ASN A 143 -22.88 -15.76 27.48
C ASN A 143 -21.55 -15.09 27.87
N ASN A 144 -20.90 -14.36 26.96
CA ASN A 144 -19.64 -13.67 27.21
C ASN A 144 -19.83 -12.27 27.82
N PHE A 145 -21.07 -11.80 27.98
CA PHE A 145 -21.39 -10.48 28.51
C PHE A 145 -22.10 -10.60 29.86
N ASN A 146 -21.88 -9.60 30.71
CA ASN A 146 -22.61 -9.38 31.95
C ASN A 146 -23.97 -8.70 31.65
N GLU A 147 -24.86 -8.65 32.64
CA GLU A 147 -26.17 -7.98 32.52
C GLU A 147 -26.03 -6.48 32.19
N ASP A 148 -24.98 -5.83 32.70
CA ASP A 148 -24.64 -4.43 32.40
C ASP A 148 -24.04 -4.23 30.98
N GLY A 149 -23.90 -5.30 30.20
CA GLY A 149 -23.36 -5.28 28.85
C GLY A 149 -21.83 -5.23 28.77
N THR A 150 -21.11 -5.29 29.89
CA THR A 150 -19.65 -5.40 29.91
C THR A 150 -19.20 -6.83 29.54
N VAL A 151 -17.97 -6.97 29.04
CA VAL A 151 -17.40 -8.29 28.72
C VAL A 151 -16.91 -8.95 30.02
N LYS A 152 -17.28 -10.21 30.23
CA LYS A 152 -16.83 -11.01 31.38
C LYS A 152 -15.30 -11.05 31.45
N ARG A 153 -14.73 -10.93 32.65
CA ARG A 153 -13.28 -10.95 32.91
C ARG A 153 -12.92 -12.12 33.82
N GLY A 154 -11.64 -12.51 33.84
CA GLY A 154 -11.14 -13.62 34.66
C GLY A 154 -11.41 -15.02 34.12
N ILE A 155 -12.11 -15.14 32.99
CA ILE A 155 -12.36 -16.40 32.28
C ILE A 155 -11.86 -16.33 30.85
N LYS A 156 -11.46 -17.47 30.30
CA LYS A 156 -11.15 -17.59 28.86
C LYS A 156 -12.47 -17.56 28.09
N LEU A 157 -12.65 -16.54 27.25
CA LEU A 157 -13.84 -16.39 26.41
C LEU A 157 -13.61 -16.96 25.02
N GLU A 158 -14.58 -17.72 24.52
CA GLU A 158 -14.62 -18.15 23.13
C GLU A 158 -15.49 -17.20 22.31
N TRP A 159 -14.99 -16.72 21.18
CA TRP A 159 -15.70 -15.76 20.32
C TRP A 159 -16.14 -16.41 19.02
N ASN A 160 -17.43 -16.66 18.92
CA ASN A 160 -18.11 -17.16 17.73
C ASN A 160 -18.56 -15.98 16.85
N TYR A 161 -18.19 -16.02 15.57
CA TYR A 161 -18.50 -14.96 14.62
C TYR A 161 -19.38 -15.49 13.49
N SER A 162 -20.53 -14.85 13.28
CA SER A 162 -21.40 -15.19 12.15
C SER A 162 -20.73 -14.88 10.80
N ASN A 163 -21.17 -15.56 9.75
CA ASN A 163 -20.74 -15.23 8.37
C ASN A 163 -21.01 -13.77 8.01
N LYS A 164 -22.11 -13.18 8.51
CA LYS A 164 -22.44 -11.78 8.28
C LYS A 164 -21.48 -10.83 9.02
N TYR A 165 -21.08 -11.17 10.25
CA TYR A 165 -20.03 -10.45 10.97
C TYR A 165 -18.70 -10.47 10.20
N ILE A 166 -18.28 -11.64 9.69
CA ILE A 166 -17.04 -11.77 8.92
C ILE A 166 -17.09 -10.92 7.64
N LYS A 167 -18.23 -10.90 6.93
CA LYS A 167 -18.43 -10.01 5.77
C LYS A 167 -18.28 -8.54 6.15
N ALA A 168 -18.89 -8.10 7.25
CA ALA A 168 -18.77 -6.73 7.75
C ALA A 168 -17.33 -6.37 8.14
N LYS A 169 -16.62 -7.26 8.85
CA LYS A 169 -15.20 -7.12 9.19
C LYS A 169 -14.33 -6.97 7.94
N ASN A 170 -14.59 -7.78 6.91
CA ASN A 170 -13.87 -7.72 5.64
C ASN A 170 -14.13 -6.40 4.90
N LYS A 171 -15.37 -5.90 4.93
CA LYS A 171 -15.72 -4.59 4.38
C LYS A 171 -14.96 -3.46 5.08
N LEU A 172 -14.92 -3.47 6.41
CA LEU A 172 -14.16 -2.49 7.20
C LEU A 172 -12.66 -2.53 6.87
N LYS A 173 -12.09 -3.74 6.73
CA LYS A 173 -10.68 -3.92 6.35
C LYS A 173 -10.38 -3.38 4.95
N ASP A 174 -11.25 -3.60 3.97
CA ASP A 174 -11.08 -3.07 2.61
C ASP A 174 -11.22 -1.54 2.57
N LEU A 175 -12.11 -0.98 3.37
CA LEU A 175 -12.29 0.47 3.55
C LEU A 175 -11.03 1.13 4.11
N TYR A 176 -10.40 0.55 5.15
CA TYR A 176 -9.11 1.04 5.65
C TYR A 176 -7.98 0.91 4.63
N ARG A 177 -7.92 -0.21 3.89
CA ARG A 177 -6.93 -0.38 2.83
C ARG A 177 -7.06 0.71 1.77
N LYS A 178 -8.27 0.98 1.26
CA LYS A 178 -8.50 2.02 0.24
C LYS A 178 -7.97 3.38 0.71
N GLN A 179 -8.20 3.72 1.98
CA GLN A 179 -7.69 4.96 2.56
C GLN A 179 -6.17 5.02 2.62
N ALA A 180 -5.52 3.91 2.99
CA ALA A 180 -4.06 3.83 2.99
C ALA A 180 -3.49 3.96 1.56
N ASP A 181 -4.07 3.26 0.58
CA ASP A 181 -3.63 3.33 -0.82
C ASP A 181 -3.83 4.74 -1.42
N ILE A 182 -4.93 5.44 -1.09
CA ILE A 182 -5.16 6.83 -1.56
C ILE A 182 -4.13 7.80 -0.94
N ARG A 183 -3.84 7.67 0.36
CA ARG A 183 -2.81 8.49 1.03
C ARG A 183 -1.44 8.30 0.41
N GLU A 184 -1.03 7.04 0.22
CA GLU A 184 0.24 6.70 -0.44
C GLU A 184 0.29 7.30 -1.85
N GLN A 185 -0.80 7.21 -2.61
CA GLN A 185 -0.89 7.80 -3.94
C GLN A 185 -0.82 9.33 -3.93
N ASP A 186 -1.49 10.00 -2.98
CA ASP A 186 -1.43 11.45 -2.82
C ASP A 186 -0.02 11.93 -2.50
N HIS A 187 0.63 11.28 -1.55
CA HIS A 187 2.00 11.59 -1.15
C HIS A 187 2.95 11.42 -2.34
N ASN A 188 2.84 10.32 -3.08
CA ASN A 188 3.67 10.08 -4.27
C ASN A 188 3.44 11.12 -5.37
N ILE A 189 2.19 11.53 -5.62
CA ILE A 189 1.90 12.60 -6.60
C ILE A 189 2.48 13.93 -6.15
N MET A 190 2.33 14.27 -4.87
CA MET A 190 2.87 15.50 -4.31
C MET A 190 4.40 15.53 -4.41
N ILE A 191 5.08 14.45 -3.99
CA ILE A 191 6.53 14.33 -4.10
C ILE A 191 6.99 14.46 -5.55
N ASN A 192 6.34 13.77 -6.49
CA ASN A 192 6.68 13.90 -7.92
C ASN A 192 6.53 15.33 -8.44
N LYS A 193 5.56 16.12 -7.93
CA LYS A 193 5.44 17.54 -8.28
C LYS A 193 6.58 18.37 -7.71
N ILE A 194 6.98 18.11 -6.47
CA ILE A 194 8.07 18.86 -5.82
C ILE A 194 9.42 18.50 -6.47
N LEU A 195 9.68 17.21 -6.74
CA LEU A 195 10.90 16.73 -7.40
C LEU A 195 11.13 17.35 -8.78
N LYS A 196 10.08 17.76 -9.50
CA LYS A 196 10.25 18.51 -10.76
C LYS A 196 10.96 19.85 -10.60
N ILE A 197 10.96 20.40 -9.40
CA ILE A 197 11.57 21.70 -9.09
C ILE A 197 12.94 21.49 -8.44
N VAL A 198 13.11 20.42 -7.65
CA VAL A 198 14.26 20.25 -6.76
C VAL A 198 14.87 18.85 -6.81
N ILE A 199 16.18 18.78 -6.61
CA ILE A 199 16.93 17.54 -6.44
C ILE A 199 17.25 17.25 -4.97
N ARG A 200 17.27 18.29 -4.11
CA ARG A 200 17.70 18.17 -2.71
C ARG A 200 16.64 18.71 -1.75
N PHE A 201 16.38 17.93 -0.71
CA PHE A 201 15.48 18.29 0.39
C PHE A 201 16.27 18.62 1.65
N MET A 202 15.92 19.73 2.29
CA MET A 202 16.31 20.03 3.66
C MET A 202 15.09 19.84 4.56
N LEU A 203 15.14 18.85 5.45
CA LEU A 203 14.08 18.56 6.39
C LEU A 203 14.38 19.25 7.71
N LYS A 204 13.38 19.96 8.24
CA LYS A 204 13.39 20.40 9.63
C LYS A 204 12.70 19.31 10.45
N ILE A 205 13.47 18.56 11.24
CA ILE A 205 12.98 17.56 12.20
C ILE A 205 12.86 18.22 13.57
#